data_AF-A0A329RUW4-F1
#
_entry.id   AF-A0A329RUW4-F1
#
_cell.length_a   1.000
_cell.length_b   1.000
_cell.length_c   1.000
_cell.angle_alpha   90.00
_cell.angle_beta   90.00
_cell.angle_gamma   90.00
#
_symmetry.space_group_name_H-M   'P 1'
#
loop_
_entity.id
_entity.type
_entity.pdbx_description
1 polymer ?
#
loop_
_entity_poly.entity_id
_entity_poly.type
_entity_poly.pdbx_seq_one_letter_code
_entity_poly.pdbx_strand_id
1 'polypeptide(L)'
;MMANGTSVCVNWAVKLSVRLQTIAGNVHVAEPVECLIIPGDSGEFLLGNDMLLKLGIDVERQLDILAVPLAADKNEDEFDDADEPTIGGSVQHEEDVRDGILQLVKEVIADGFPWEFEKELTRIALRFDLWRTRLGADPPAKATPMRIRLKHGANPYRCKAKKYPPEVHRFMDDFNSKPVELGWYMTIVRGGGHAPHYQYVKVVGAFDRQQTTRQ
;
A
#
# COMPACT_ATOMS: atom_id res chain seq x y z
N MET A 1 31.18 25.65 19.14
CA MET A 1 31.07 24.27 19.66
C MET A 1 30.75 23.38 18.47
N MET A 2 31.50 22.30 18.27
CA MET A 2 31.30 21.37 17.17
C MET A 2 30.09 20.47 17.45
N ALA A 3 29.55 19.80 16.42
CA ALA A 3 28.39 18.90 16.58
C ALA A 3 28.65 17.73 17.57
N ASN A 4 29.92 17.37 17.81
CA ASN A 4 30.33 16.36 18.79
C ASN A 4 30.50 16.92 20.23
N GLY A 5 30.06 18.16 20.49
CA GLY A 5 30.21 18.82 21.79
C GLY A 5 31.62 19.33 22.11
N THR A 6 32.58 19.16 21.20
CA THR A 6 33.97 19.60 21.41
C THR A 6 34.10 21.09 21.16
N SER A 7 34.90 21.77 21.99
CA SER A 7 35.27 23.17 21.79
C SER A 7 36.63 23.24 21.09
N VAL A 8 36.69 24.00 20.00
CA VAL A 8 37.90 24.18 19.19
C VAL A 8 38.30 25.65 19.26
N CYS A 9 39.57 25.92 19.58
CA CYS A 9 40.13 27.26 19.52
C CYS A 9 40.56 27.57 18.09
N VAL A 10 39.99 28.62 17.50
CA VAL A 10 40.32 29.09 16.16
C VAL A 10 41.02 30.43 16.26
N ASN A 11 42.18 30.55 15.62
CA ASN A 11 43.00 31.76 15.67
C ASN A 11 43.01 32.53 14.33
N TRP A 12 42.47 31.95 13.25
CA TRP A 12 42.45 32.55 11.91
C TRP A 12 41.09 32.43 11.24
N ALA A 13 40.70 33.51 10.57
CA ALA A 13 39.50 33.60 9.74
C ALA A 13 39.84 34.21 8.37
N VAL A 14 39.18 33.75 7.32
CA VAL A 14 39.37 34.22 5.94
C VAL A 14 38.03 34.33 5.24
N LYS A 15 37.84 35.33 4.38
CA LYS A 15 36.63 35.44 3.55
C LYS A 15 36.82 34.72 2.22
N LEU A 16 35.98 33.73 1.95
CA LEU A 16 36.04 32.90 0.75
C LEU A 16 34.73 32.95 -0.02
N SER A 17 34.83 32.97 -1.36
CA SER A 17 33.68 32.73 -2.23
C SER A 17 33.48 31.22 -2.37
N VAL A 18 32.45 30.68 -1.73
CA VAL A 18 32.19 29.23 -1.70
C VAL A 18 31.25 28.80 -2.83
N ARG A 19 31.58 27.69 -3.50
CA ARG A 19 30.72 27.03 -4.50
C ARG A 19 30.58 25.57 -4.16
N LEU A 20 29.34 25.08 -4.14
CA LEU A 20 29.03 23.67 -3.91
C LEU A 20 28.66 23.02 -5.24
N GLN A 21 29.29 21.90 -5.57
CA GLN A 21 28.94 21.12 -6.76
C GLN A 21 27.99 20.00 -6.34
N THR A 22 26.77 20.01 -6.89
CA THR A 22 25.76 18.97 -6.66
C THR A 22 25.46 18.24 -7.96
N ILE A 23 24.78 17.09 -7.88
CA ILE A 23 24.32 16.33 -9.05
C ILE A 23 23.35 17.17 -9.91
N ALA A 24 22.58 18.07 -9.28
CA ALA A 24 21.64 18.96 -9.95
C ALA A 24 22.29 20.23 -10.52
N GLY A 25 23.57 20.49 -10.23
CA GLY A 25 24.31 21.67 -10.69
C GLY A 25 25.10 22.37 -9.59
N ASN A 26 25.74 23.48 -9.97
CA ASN A 26 26.55 24.30 -9.06
C ASN A 26 25.67 25.25 -8.26
N VAL A 27 25.84 25.25 -6.94
CA VAL A 27 25.22 26.20 -6.01
C VAL A 27 26.25 27.25 -5.61
N HIS A 28 25.94 28.50 -5.91
CA HIS A 28 26.79 29.65 -5.60
C HIS A 28 26.27 30.36 -4.36
N VAL A 29 27.14 30.59 -3.38
CA VAL A 29 26.85 31.49 -2.27
C VAL A 29 27.12 32.92 -2.76
N ALA A 30 26.09 33.78 -2.71
CA ALA A 30 26.14 35.10 -3.34
C ALA A 30 27.18 36.05 -2.71
N GLU A 31 27.47 35.88 -1.42
CA GLU A 31 28.38 36.75 -0.66
C GLU A 31 29.59 35.95 -0.15
N PRO A 32 30.79 36.57 -0.08
CA PRO A 32 31.96 35.95 0.53
C PRO A 32 31.69 35.57 2.00
N VAL A 33 31.90 34.29 2.30
CA VAL A 33 31.66 33.70 3.62
C VAL A 33 32.91 33.78 4.46
N GLU A 34 32.77 34.20 5.71
CA GLU A 34 33.87 34.11 6.68
C GLU A 34 34.05 32.65 7.12
N CYS A 35 35.18 32.06 6.72
CA CYS A 35 35.55 30.69 7.04
C CYS A 35 36.61 30.69 8.14
N LEU A 36 36.37 29.85 9.14
CA LEU A 36 37.27 29.62 10.27
C LEU A 36 38.26 28.52 9.91
N ILE A 37 39.57 28.80 10.06
CA ILE A 37 40.61 27.81 9.80
C ILE A 37 40.88 27.04 11.10
N ILE A 38 40.41 25.81 11.15
CA ILE A 38 40.65 24.91 12.28
C ILE A 38 42.03 24.25 12.08
N PRO A 39 42.97 24.39 13.03
CA PRO A 39 44.25 23.70 12.96
C PRO A 39 44.06 22.19 13.12
N GLY A 40 44.45 21.42 12.10
CA GLY A 40 44.31 19.97 12.06
C GLY A 40 44.72 19.41 10.69
N ASP A 41 44.82 18.08 10.58
CA ASP A 41 45.15 17.35 9.35
C ASP A 41 43.90 16.87 8.59
N SER A 42 42.70 17.14 9.11
CA SER A 42 41.45 16.85 8.43
C SER A 42 41.30 17.72 7.19
N GLY A 43 41.43 17.14 6.00
CA GLY A 43 41.15 17.78 4.71
C GLY A 43 39.67 18.01 4.43
N GLU A 44 38.85 18.10 5.48
CA GLU A 44 37.39 18.15 5.42
C GLU A 44 36.90 19.60 5.54
N PHE A 45 35.83 19.92 4.81
CA PHE A 45 35.18 21.22 4.87
C PHE A 45 33.89 21.09 5.69
N LEU A 46 33.81 21.82 6.80
CA LEU A 46 32.64 21.81 7.67
C LEU A 46 31.74 23.00 7.37
N LEU A 47 30.49 22.71 7.02
CA LEU A 47 29.49 23.73 6.77
C LEU A 47 28.63 23.93 8.02
N GLY A 48 28.56 25.17 8.50
CA GLY A 48 27.74 25.54 9.65
C GLY A 48 26.23 25.42 9.36
N ASN A 49 25.45 25.25 10.43
CA ASN A 49 23.98 25.17 10.31
C ASN A 49 23.37 26.46 9.74
N ASP A 50 23.94 27.62 10.09
CA ASP A 50 23.57 28.93 9.55
C ASP A 50 23.74 29.02 8.01
N MET A 51 24.80 28.42 7.48
CA MET A 51 25.05 28.29 6.04
C MET A 51 24.06 27.32 5.39
N LEU A 52 23.79 26.16 6.01
CA LEU A 52 22.82 25.19 5.52
C LEU A 52 21.42 25.81 5.42
N LEU A 53 20.98 26.55 6.45
CA LEU A 53 19.71 27.25 6.46
C LEU A 53 19.63 28.33 5.36
N LYS A 54 20.71 29.08 5.10
CA LYS A 54 20.77 30.04 3.99
C LYS A 54 20.63 29.39 2.62
N LEU A 55 21.05 28.13 2.49
CA LEU A 55 20.87 27.32 1.28
C LEU A 55 19.48 26.64 1.22
N GLY A 56 18.61 26.86 2.22
CA GLY A 56 17.29 26.25 2.32
C GLY A 56 17.32 24.80 2.82
N ILE A 57 18.44 24.36 3.40
CA ILE A 57 18.63 23.02 3.95
C ILE A 57 18.44 23.10 5.46
N ASP A 58 17.26 22.71 5.93
CA ASP A 58 16.93 22.59 7.34
C ASP A 58 16.93 21.11 7.72
N VAL A 59 18.06 20.64 8.25
CA VAL A 59 18.26 19.22 8.56
C VAL A 59 17.33 18.75 9.68
N GLU A 60 17.06 19.59 10.68
CA GLU A 60 16.16 19.25 11.79
C GLU A 60 14.73 19.08 11.27
N ARG A 61 14.22 20.06 10.53
CA ARG A 61 12.89 19.96 9.91
C ARG A 61 12.77 18.78 8.93
N GLN A 62 13.83 18.47 8.18
CA GLN A 62 13.84 17.32 7.29
C GLN A 62 13.87 15.99 8.04
N LEU A 63 14.56 15.91 9.18
CA LEU A 63 14.55 14.74 10.04
C LEU A 63 13.20 14.57 10.74
N ASP A 64 12.52 15.65 11.15
CA ASP A 64 11.18 15.59 11.72
C ASP A 64 10.16 14.98 10.75
N ILE A 65 10.28 15.24 9.45
CA ILE A 65 9.44 14.62 8.41
C ILE A 65 9.71 13.10 8.31
N LEU A 66 10.94 12.67 8.55
CA LEU A 66 11.31 11.25 8.57
C LEU A 66 10.94 10.56 9.90
N ALA A 67 10.88 11.33 10.99
CA ALA A 67 10.44 10.90 12.29
C ALA A 67 8.90 10.88 12.38
N VAL A 68 8.25 10.18 11.45
CA VAL A 68 6.87 9.73 11.68
C VAL A 68 6.86 8.93 12.98
N PRO A 69 5.99 9.24 13.96
CA PRO A 69 6.01 8.55 15.25
C PRO A 69 5.79 7.05 15.03
N LEU A 70 6.78 6.23 15.38
CA LEU A 70 6.63 4.78 15.63
C LEU A 70 5.69 4.49 16.84
N ALA A 71 4.99 5.51 17.34
CA ALA A 71 4.03 5.47 18.43
C ALA A 71 2.59 5.77 17.98
N ALA A 72 2.31 5.72 16.67
CA ALA A 72 0.96 5.46 16.16
C ALA A 72 0.70 3.94 16.14
N ASP A 73 0.92 3.27 17.28
CA ASP A 73 0.32 1.97 17.60
C ASP A 73 -1.01 2.21 18.35
N LYS A 74 -1.79 3.12 17.77
CA LYS A 74 -3.19 3.37 18.10
C LYS A 74 -3.91 3.49 16.77
N ASN A 75 -4.24 2.33 16.19
CA ASN A 75 -5.38 2.02 15.33
C ASN A 75 -6.14 3.22 14.73
N GLU A 76 -5.46 4.07 14.01
CA GLU A 76 -6.02 5.11 13.16
C GLU A 76 -5.09 5.20 11.95
N ASP A 77 -4.92 4.05 11.29
CA ASP A 77 -4.57 4.07 9.87
C ASP A 77 -5.71 4.86 9.21
N GLU A 78 -5.40 5.92 8.47
CA GLU A 78 -6.39 6.65 7.65
C GLU A 78 -6.96 5.74 6.52
N PHE A 79 -6.44 4.52 6.42
CA PHE A 79 -6.99 3.35 5.74
C PHE A 79 -7.67 2.40 6.74
N ASP A 80 -8.41 2.92 7.71
CA ASP A 80 -9.17 2.10 8.64
C ASP A 80 -10.08 1.18 7.82
N ASP A 81 -9.86 -0.12 7.95
CA ASP A 81 -10.47 -1.22 7.20
C ASP A 81 -12.01 -1.29 7.36
N ALA A 82 -12.62 -0.30 8.04
CA ALA A 82 -14.03 -0.27 8.43
C ALA A 82 -14.99 -0.45 7.24
N ASP A 83 -14.61 0.02 6.04
CA ASP A 83 -15.44 -0.09 4.83
C ASP A 83 -14.85 -1.05 3.76
N GLU A 84 -13.68 -1.67 3.97
CA GLU A 84 -13.17 -2.63 2.99
C GLU A 84 -13.92 -3.98 3.16
N PRO A 85 -14.62 -4.46 2.12
CA PRO A 85 -15.40 -5.66 2.24
C PRO A 85 -14.49 -6.88 2.51
N THR A 86 -14.63 -7.46 3.69
CA THR A 86 -13.86 -8.64 4.09
C THR A 86 -14.18 -9.82 3.17
N ILE A 87 -13.15 -10.38 2.53
CA ILE A 87 -13.26 -11.67 1.82
C ILE A 87 -13.35 -12.78 2.87
N GLY A 88 -14.36 -13.64 2.77
CA GLY A 88 -14.58 -14.73 3.73
C GLY A 88 -15.11 -16.00 3.07
N GLY A 89 -14.58 -17.16 3.49
CA GLY A 89 -15.01 -18.49 3.07
C GLY A 89 -16.27 -19.01 3.77
N SER A 90 -16.68 -18.37 4.88
CA SER A 90 -17.88 -18.75 5.62
C SER A 90 -19.15 -18.45 4.81
N VAL A 91 -20.05 -19.42 4.72
CA VAL A 91 -21.43 -19.22 4.24
C VAL A 91 -22.02 -18.03 5.00
N GLN A 92 -22.53 -17.02 4.29
CA GLN A 92 -23.27 -15.94 4.94
C GLN A 92 -24.54 -16.52 5.54
N HIS A 93 -24.78 -16.25 6.82
CA HIS A 93 -26.07 -16.56 7.41
C HIS A 93 -27.06 -15.47 7.00
N GLU A 94 -28.17 -15.86 6.38
CA GLU A 94 -29.24 -14.95 5.95
C GLU A 94 -29.77 -14.11 7.13
N GLU A 95 -29.72 -14.65 8.34
CA GLU A 95 -30.08 -13.94 9.57
C GLU A 95 -29.13 -12.79 9.88
N ASP A 96 -27.81 -12.98 9.76
CA ASP A 96 -26.82 -11.92 10.01
C ASP A 96 -27.00 -10.75 9.04
N VAL A 97 -27.25 -11.07 7.76
CA VAL A 97 -27.49 -10.05 6.73
C VAL A 97 -28.79 -9.31 7.00
N ARG A 98 -29.87 -10.03 7.37
CA ARG A 98 -31.15 -9.44 7.74
C ARG A 98 -31.01 -8.50 8.94
N ASP A 99 -30.31 -8.93 9.99
CA ASP A 99 -30.12 -8.15 11.20
C ASP A 99 -29.30 -6.89 10.91
N GLY A 100 -28.27 -6.99 10.06
CA GLY A 100 -27.52 -5.83 9.56
C GLY A 100 -28.40 -4.84 8.78
N ILE A 101 -29.28 -5.32 7.91
CA ILE A 101 -30.23 -4.46 7.19
C ILE A 101 -31.19 -3.75 8.15
N LEU A 102 -31.72 -4.45 9.15
CA LEU A 102 -32.60 -3.85 10.16
C LEU A 102 -31.87 -2.80 11.01
N GLN A 103 -30.59 -3.02 11.28
CA GLN A 103 -29.75 -2.04 11.97
C GLN A 103 -29.54 -0.78 11.12
N LEU A 104 -29.23 -0.93 9.83
CA LEU A 104 -29.10 0.18 8.89
C LEU A 104 -30.40 0.99 8.77
N VAL A 105 -31.57 0.33 8.76
CA VAL A 105 -32.86 1.03 8.74
C VAL A 105 -33.05 1.89 10.00
N LYS A 106 -32.68 1.39 11.18
CA LYS A 106 -32.77 2.15 12.44
C LYS A 106 -31.85 3.37 12.42
N GLU A 107 -30.62 3.20 11.94
CA GLU A 107 -29.63 4.28 11.83
C GLU A 107 -30.12 5.38 10.89
N VAL A 108 -30.63 5.00 9.71
CA VAL A 108 -31.19 5.94 8.74
C VAL A 108 -32.38 6.72 9.30
N ILE A 109 -33.23 6.10 10.13
CA ILE A 109 -34.33 6.79 10.82
C ILE A 109 -33.80 7.76 11.88
N ALA A 110 -32.79 7.36 12.65
CA ALA A 110 -32.13 8.22 13.62
C ALA A 110 -31.48 9.45 12.95
N ASP A 111 -30.96 9.27 11.74
CA ASP A 111 -30.36 10.32 10.92
C ASP A 111 -31.39 11.23 10.20
N GLY A 112 -32.70 11.03 10.44
CA GLY A 112 -33.76 11.93 10.01
C GLY A 112 -34.59 11.46 8.82
N PHE A 113 -34.47 10.20 8.41
CA PHE A 113 -35.42 9.62 7.44
C PHE A 113 -36.84 9.53 8.03
N PRO A 114 -37.91 9.81 7.26
CA PRO A 114 -39.26 9.80 7.81
C PRO A 114 -39.67 8.41 8.31
N TRP A 115 -39.91 8.31 9.62
CA TRP A 115 -40.28 7.06 10.31
C TRP A 115 -41.56 6.41 9.75
N GLU A 116 -42.45 7.20 9.15
CA GLU A 116 -43.68 6.73 8.49
C GLU A 116 -43.40 5.68 7.40
N PHE A 117 -42.25 5.79 6.73
CA PHE A 117 -41.84 4.87 5.66
C PHE A 117 -40.95 3.72 6.15
N GLU A 118 -40.68 3.59 7.46
CA GLU A 118 -39.84 2.53 8.03
C GLU A 118 -40.25 1.14 7.52
N LYS A 119 -41.56 0.85 7.56
CA LYS A 119 -42.10 -0.44 7.13
C LYS A 119 -41.91 -0.67 5.63
N GLU A 120 -42.07 0.38 4.84
CA GLU A 120 -41.93 0.30 3.39
C GLU A 120 -40.45 0.16 2.98
N LEU A 121 -39.57 0.92 3.62
CA LEU A 121 -38.12 0.81 3.46
C LEU A 121 -37.62 -0.58 3.83
N THR A 122 -38.03 -1.10 4.99
CA THR A 122 -37.68 -2.46 5.45
C THR A 122 -38.14 -3.51 4.44
N ARG A 123 -39.38 -3.39 3.95
CA ARG A 123 -39.94 -4.29 2.94
C ARG A 123 -39.12 -4.27 1.64
N ILE A 124 -38.69 -3.09 1.17
CA ILE A 124 -37.89 -2.95 -0.05
C ILE A 124 -36.49 -3.52 0.16
N ALA A 125 -35.84 -3.18 1.28
CA ALA A 125 -34.48 -3.59 1.60
C ALA A 125 -34.36 -5.13 1.70
N LEU A 126 -35.35 -5.79 2.29
CA LEU A 126 -35.40 -7.26 2.42
C LEU A 126 -36.00 -7.98 1.20
N ARG A 127 -36.46 -7.24 0.17
CA ARG A 127 -37.17 -7.86 -0.96
C ARG A 127 -36.26 -8.72 -1.84
N PHE A 128 -35.00 -8.32 -1.98
CA PHE A 128 -34.04 -8.94 -2.88
C PHE A 128 -32.79 -9.32 -2.11
N ASP A 129 -32.22 -10.46 -2.49
CA ASP A 129 -30.94 -10.96 -1.98
C ASP A 129 -29.76 -10.21 -2.63
N LEU A 130 -29.62 -8.93 -2.25
CA LEU A 130 -28.61 -8.01 -2.79
C LEU A 130 -27.45 -7.77 -1.82
N TRP A 131 -27.71 -7.93 -0.52
CA TRP A 131 -26.83 -7.47 0.54
C TRP A 131 -25.86 -8.57 0.94
N ARG A 132 -24.63 -8.16 1.28
CA ARG A 132 -23.56 -9.06 1.70
C ARG A 132 -22.79 -8.41 2.85
N THR A 133 -22.59 -9.14 3.94
CA THR A 133 -21.67 -8.73 5.02
C THR A 133 -20.21 -9.07 4.68
N ARG A 134 -19.98 -10.03 3.78
CA ARG A 134 -18.66 -10.49 3.31
C ARG A 134 -18.68 -10.81 1.83
N LEU A 135 -17.68 -10.40 1.06
CA LEU A 135 -17.58 -10.85 -0.34
C LEU A 135 -17.07 -12.30 -0.36
N GLY A 136 -17.73 -13.21 -1.06
CA GLY A 136 -17.30 -14.61 -0.98
C GLY A 136 -18.11 -15.62 -1.77
N ALA A 137 -18.51 -16.69 -1.09
CA ALA A 137 -18.94 -17.99 -1.63
C ALA A 137 -20.23 -18.00 -2.48
N ASP A 138 -20.54 -16.89 -3.13
CA ASP A 138 -21.59 -16.79 -4.13
C ASP A 138 -21.30 -17.71 -5.32
N PRO A 139 -22.34 -18.37 -5.87
CA PRO A 139 -22.18 -19.12 -7.10
C PRO A 139 -21.75 -18.17 -8.23
N PRO A 140 -20.96 -18.66 -9.19
CA PRO A 140 -20.58 -17.87 -10.35
C PRO A 140 -21.83 -17.38 -11.08
N ALA A 141 -21.73 -16.18 -11.67
CA ALA A 141 -22.78 -15.65 -12.51
C ALA A 141 -23.18 -16.66 -13.59
N LYS A 142 -24.48 -16.74 -13.91
CA LYS A 142 -25.03 -17.59 -14.99
C LYS A 142 -24.69 -17.03 -16.37
N ALA A 143 -23.40 -16.89 -16.64
CA ALA A 143 -22.85 -16.39 -17.89
C ALA A 143 -21.83 -17.38 -18.43
N THR A 144 -21.75 -17.48 -19.76
CA THR A 144 -20.72 -18.29 -20.42
C THR A 144 -19.33 -17.74 -20.05
N PRO A 145 -18.36 -18.59 -19.68
CA PRO A 145 -17.00 -18.14 -19.37
C PRO A 145 -16.38 -17.32 -20.50
N MET A 146 -15.65 -16.26 -20.12
CA MET A 146 -15.00 -15.38 -21.08
C MET A 146 -13.90 -16.13 -21.85
N ARG A 147 -13.92 -16.05 -23.19
CA ARG A 147 -12.84 -16.57 -24.05
C ARG A 147 -11.93 -15.45 -24.51
N ILE A 148 -10.71 -15.43 -23.99
CA ILE A 148 -9.68 -14.46 -24.39
C ILE A 148 -8.98 -14.97 -25.65
N ARG A 149 -8.94 -14.13 -26.70
CA ARG A 149 -8.22 -14.41 -27.95
C ARG A 149 -6.98 -13.53 -28.04
N LEU A 150 -5.82 -14.16 -28.20
CA LEU A 150 -4.58 -13.43 -28.43
C LEU A 150 -4.54 -12.90 -29.88
N LYS A 151 -3.92 -11.73 -30.07
CA LYS A 151 -3.65 -11.19 -31.42
C LYS A 151 -2.71 -12.14 -32.18
N HIS A 152 -2.84 -12.17 -33.50
CA HIS A 152 -1.94 -12.95 -34.34
C HIS A 152 -0.48 -12.50 -34.12
N GLY A 153 0.44 -13.46 -33.97
CA GLY A 153 1.86 -13.20 -33.67
C GLY A 153 2.17 -12.85 -32.21
N ALA A 154 1.21 -12.93 -31.29
CA ALA A 154 1.47 -12.69 -29.87
C ALA A 154 2.29 -13.84 -29.26
N ASN A 155 3.45 -13.49 -28.69
CA ASN A 155 4.31 -14.42 -27.98
C ASN A 155 4.10 -14.31 -26.46
N PRO A 156 3.92 -15.43 -25.74
CA PRO A 156 3.86 -15.40 -24.28
C PRO A 156 5.17 -14.87 -23.70
N TYR A 157 5.08 -13.88 -22.82
CA TYR A 157 6.24 -13.36 -22.09
C TYR A 157 6.10 -13.67 -20.60
N ARG A 158 7.17 -14.20 -19.99
CA ARG A 158 7.23 -14.45 -18.55
C ARG A 158 8.11 -13.40 -17.90
N CYS A 159 7.48 -12.49 -17.14
CA CYS A 159 8.20 -11.55 -16.29
C CYS A 159 8.94 -12.29 -15.17
N LYS A 160 10.09 -11.74 -14.74
CA LYS A 160 10.78 -12.20 -13.51
C LYS A 160 9.90 -11.89 -12.29
N ALA A 161 10.00 -12.74 -11.26
CA ALA A 161 9.30 -12.52 -10.01
C ALA A 161 9.80 -11.22 -9.35
N LYS A 162 8.85 -10.42 -8.82
CA LYS A 162 9.18 -9.24 -8.01
C LYS A 162 9.68 -9.71 -6.64
N LYS A 163 10.69 -9.01 -6.11
CA LYS A 163 11.12 -9.19 -4.72
C LYS A 163 10.26 -8.26 -3.85
N TYR A 164 9.61 -8.81 -2.85
CA TYR A 164 8.84 -8.06 -1.86
C TYR A 164 9.51 -8.17 -0.49
N PRO A 165 9.39 -7.14 0.37
CA PRO A 165 9.71 -7.26 1.79
C PRO A 165 8.91 -8.38 2.47
N PRO A 166 9.41 -8.97 3.58
CA PRO A 166 8.73 -10.06 4.28
C PRO A 166 7.30 -9.74 4.71
N GLU A 167 7.03 -8.50 5.11
CA GLU A 167 5.72 -8.04 5.59
C GLU A 167 4.68 -8.07 4.46
N VAL A 168 5.07 -7.57 3.28
CA VAL A 168 4.23 -7.59 2.08
C VAL A 168 4.01 -9.02 1.58
N HIS A 169 5.04 -9.87 1.68
CA HIS A 169 4.91 -11.28 1.32
C HIS A 169 3.88 -11.99 2.22
N ARG A 170 3.95 -11.77 3.54
CA ARG A 170 3.00 -12.32 4.50
C ARG A 170 1.58 -11.85 4.21
N PHE A 171 1.39 -10.55 3.96
CA PHE A 171 0.08 -10.03 3.56
C PHE A 171 -0.44 -10.70 2.29
N MET A 172 0.40 -10.86 1.26
CA MET A 172 0.02 -11.51 0.02
C MET A 172 -0.34 -12.99 0.24
N ASP A 173 0.35 -13.70 1.12
CA ASP A 173 0.02 -15.08 1.49
C ASP A 173 -1.36 -15.14 2.16
N ASP A 174 -1.56 -14.33 3.19
CA ASP A 174 -2.80 -14.31 3.97
C ASP A 174 -3.99 -13.88 3.09
N PHE A 175 -3.82 -12.84 2.28
CA PHE A 175 -4.85 -12.36 1.35
C PHE A 175 -5.18 -13.41 0.28
N ASN A 176 -4.18 -14.03 -0.34
CA ASN A 176 -4.42 -14.99 -1.43
C ASN A 176 -4.92 -16.35 -0.94
N SER A 177 -4.76 -16.68 0.35
CA SER A 177 -5.28 -17.93 0.93
C SER A 177 -6.79 -18.07 0.73
N LYS A 178 -7.56 -16.99 0.99
CA LYS A 178 -9.03 -17.02 0.93
C LYS A 178 -9.58 -17.14 -0.49
N PRO A 179 -9.11 -16.38 -1.51
CA PRO A 179 -9.51 -16.60 -2.90
C PRO A 179 -9.15 -17.99 -3.43
N VAL A 180 -8.07 -18.63 -2.94
CA VAL A 180 -7.74 -20.01 -3.30
C VAL A 180 -8.73 -20.99 -2.69
N GLU A 181 -9.08 -20.83 -1.42
CA GLU A 181 -10.11 -21.62 -0.73
C GLU A 181 -11.47 -21.50 -1.43
N LEU A 182 -11.85 -20.27 -1.82
CA LEU A 182 -13.07 -19.97 -2.57
C LEU A 182 -13.04 -20.48 -4.03
N GLY A 183 -11.92 -21.04 -4.49
CA GLY A 183 -11.75 -21.52 -5.87
C GLY A 183 -11.69 -20.40 -6.92
N TRP A 184 -11.56 -19.15 -6.49
CA TRP A 184 -11.37 -18.00 -7.37
C TRP A 184 -9.97 -18.01 -8.00
N TYR A 185 -8.99 -18.51 -7.25
CA TYR A 185 -7.62 -18.71 -7.71
C TYR A 185 -7.30 -20.19 -7.79
N MET A 186 -6.66 -20.59 -8.88
CA MET A 186 -6.09 -21.94 -9.02
C MET A 186 -4.58 -21.88 -9.29
N THR A 187 -3.87 -22.86 -8.75
CA THR A 187 -2.46 -23.09 -9.06
C THR A 187 -2.35 -23.83 -10.38
N ILE A 188 -1.68 -23.22 -11.37
CA ILE A 188 -1.36 -23.91 -12.62
C ILE A 188 -0.06 -24.68 -12.43
N VAL A 189 -0.15 -26.01 -12.28
CA VAL A 189 1.03 -26.87 -12.26
C VAL A 189 1.49 -27.12 -13.71
N ARG A 190 2.54 -26.42 -14.14
CA ARG A 190 3.27 -26.79 -15.36
C ARG A 190 4.36 -27.78 -15.00
N GLY A 191 4.37 -28.95 -15.63
CA GLY A 191 5.29 -30.06 -15.34
C GLY A 191 6.76 -29.75 -15.62
N GLY A 192 7.39 -28.99 -14.74
CA GLY A 192 8.83 -28.74 -14.66
C GLY A 192 9.13 -28.26 -13.25
N GLY A 193 9.79 -29.11 -12.46
CA GLY A 193 9.88 -29.01 -10.99
C GLY A 193 10.64 -27.80 -10.46
N HIS A 194 10.01 -26.62 -10.48
CA HIS A 194 10.40 -25.47 -9.66
C HIS A 194 9.12 -24.92 -9.00
N ALA A 195 9.17 -24.77 -7.69
CA ALA A 195 8.04 -24.32 -6.86
C ALA A 195 7.49 -22.97 -7.37
N PRO A 196 6.17 -22.83 -7.56
CA PRO A 196 5.59 -21.58 -8.01
C PRO A 196 5.46 -20.63 -6.81
N HIS A 197 6.32 -19.62 -6.70
CA HIS A 197 5.90 -18.41 -5.99
C HIS A 197 4.89 -17.68 -6.87
N TYR A 198 3.62 -17.80 -6.46
CA TYR A 198 2.44 -17.08 -6.94
C TYR A 198 2.18 -17.13 -8.44
N GLN A 199 1.64 -18.26 -8.90
CA GLN A 199 0.94 -18.35 -10.18
C GLN A 199 -0.53 -18.67 -9.93
N TYR A 200 -1.27 -17.68 -9.46
CA TYR A 200 -2.72 -17.75 -9.38
C TYR A 200 -3.33 -17.22 -10.67
N VAL A 201 -4.30 -17.94 -11.22
CA VAL A 201 -5.17 -17.42 -12.26
C VAL A 201 -6.55 -17.20 -11.67
N LYS A 202 -7.08 -15.98 -11.85
CA LYS A 202 -8.46 -15.64 -11.52
C LYS A 202 -9.40 -16.40 -12.44
N VAL A 203 -10.19 -17.30 -11.86
CA VAL A 203 -11.26 -18.03 -12.54
C VAL A 203 -12.48 -17.11 -12.59
N VAL A 204 -12.95 -16.80 -13.80
CA VAL A 204 -14.21 -16.08 -14.03
C VAL A 204 -15.13 -17.02 -14.80
N GLY A 205 -15.85 -17.88 -14.06
CA GLY A 205 -16.85 -18.81 -14.59
C GLY A 205 -16.52 -20.30 -14.41
N ALA A 206 -17.55 -21.15 -14.51
CA ALA A 206 -17.46 -22.60 -14.30
C ALA A 206 -16.45 -23.26 -15.26
N PHE A 207 -15.53 -24.05 -14.68
CA PHE A 207 -14.53 -24.82 -15.41
C PHE A 207 -14.93 -26.28 -15.46
N ASP A 208 -15.22 -26.79 -16.66
CA ASP A 208 -15.41 -28.22 -16.89
C ASP A 208 -14.02 -28.88 -16.97
N ARG A 209 -13.75 -29.85 -16.09
CA ARG A 209 -12.48 -30.59 -16.04
C ARG A 209 -12.46 -31.62 -17.15
N GLN A 210 -12.27 -31.20 -18.40
CA GLN A 210 -11.83 -32.13 -19.42
C GLN A 210 -10.32 -32.31 -19.32
N GLN A 211 -9.95 -33.47 -18.78
CA GLN A 211 -8.60 -34.00 -18.78
C GLN A 211 -8.07 -34.03 -20.21
N THR A 212 -7.09 -33.19 -20.53
CA THR A 212 -6.30 -33.35 -21.76
C THR A 212 -5.41 -34.58 -21.61
N THR A 213 -5.91 -35.72 -22.09
CA THR A 213 -5.09 -36.89 -22.42
C THR A 213 -4.16 -36.46 -23.55
N ARG A 214 -2.84 -36.60 -23.33
CA ARG A 214 -1.83 -36.46 -24.38
C ARG A 214 -2.00 -37.59 -25.40
N GLN A 215 -2.01 -37.23 -26.68
CA GLN A 215 -1.46 -38.07 -27.75
C GLN A 215 -0.17 -37.42 -28.23
#